data_AF-A0A3D3R9P0-F1
#
_entry.id   AF-A0A3D3R9P0-F1
#
_cell.length_a   1.000
_cell.length_b   1.000
_cell.length_c   1.000
_cell.angle_alpha   90.00
_cell.angle_beta   90.00
_cell.angle_gamma   90.00
#
_symmetry.space_group_name_H-M   'P 1'
#
loop_
_entity.id
_entity.type
_entity.pdbx_description
1 polymer ?
#
loop_
_entity_poly.entity_id
_entity_poly.type
_entity_poly.pdbx_seq_one_letter_code
_entity_poly.pdbx_strand_id
1 'polypeptide(L)'
;PAIYGGGYFDWNREICFARILRDAGYSTCISGKWQINDLFDPAQKDAIREHGFEEYCLFPEGKKGHPAHKQRYWDPYVIQNGKQLETKGKFGPDIFTDYLIDYMKTHRDKPFCAYYSAILTHIPVVHTPHNIGKEL
;
A
#
# COMPACT_ATOMS: atom_id res chain seq x y z
N PRO A 1 12.51 0.37 -14.17
CA PRO A 1 11.26 0.80 -14.86
C PRO A 1 10.05 0.73 -13.90
N ALA A 2 8.84 0.35 -14.33
CA ALA A 2 7.67 0.13 -13.48
C ALA A 2 6.69 -0.88 -14.13
N ILE A 3 5.71 -1.43 -13.40
CA ILE A 3 4.77 -2.46 -13.91
C ILE A 3 4.13 -2.06 -15.24
N TYR A 4 3.80 -0.78 -15.40
CA TYR A 4 3.20 -0.21 -16.64
C TYR A 4 4.22 0.40 -17.60
N GLY A 5 5.49 0.48 -17.22
CA GLY A 5 6.61 0.99 -18.02
C GLY A 5 7.67 -0.07 -18.34
N GLY A 6 7.34 -1.36 -18.24
CA GLY A 6 8.21 -2.48 -18.63
C GLY A 6 9.22 -2.97 -17.58
N GLY A 7 8.94 -2.93 -16.27
CA GLY A 7 9.85 -3.48 -15.24
C GLY A 7 9.54 -3.01 -13.81
N TYR A 8 10.56 -2.64 -13.03
CA TYR A 8 10.39 -2.26 -11.61
C TYR A 8 11.38 -1.17 -11.11
N PHE A 9 11.07 -0.52 -9.97
CA PHE A 9 11.95 0.46 -9.29
C PHE A 9 13.01 -0.29 -8.48
N ASP A 10 14.28 -0.15 -8.87
CA ASP A 10 15.38 -1.01 -8.44
C ASP A 10 16.10 -0.37 -7.25
N TRP A 11 15.92 -0.97 -6.07
CA TRP A 11 16.49 -0.49 -4.82
C TRP A 11 18.03 -0.48 -4.81
N ASN A 12 18.69 -1.25 -5.68
CA ASN A 12 20.16 -1.26 -5.76
C ASN A 12 20.70 -0.03 -6.51
N ARG A 13 19.90 0.57 -7.38
CA ARG A 13 20.30 1.69 -8.25
C ARG A 13 19.61 3.01 -7.88
N GLU A 14 18.35 2.95 -7.50
CA GLU A 14 17.57 4.10 -7.06
C GLU A 14 17.47 4.14 -5.53
N ILE A 15 17.61 5.35 -4.95
CA ILE A 15 17.41 5.59 -3.51
C ILE A 15 16.02 6.17 -3.29
N CYS A 16 15.15 5.41 -2.61
CA CYS A 16 13.89 5.94 -2.11
C CYS A 16 14.13 6.82 -0.87
N PHE A 17 13.33 7.87 -0.69
CA PHE A 17 13.43 8.76 0.48
C PHE A 17 13.23 8.03 1.81
N ALA A 18 12.42 6.96 1.83
CA ALA A 18 12.16 6.19 3.03
C ALA A 18 13.43 5.50 3.55
N ARG A 19 14.29 4.96 2.67
CA ARG A 19 15.63 4.46 3.03
C ARG A 19 16.48 5.53 3.71
N ILE A 20 16.49 6.77 3.20
CA ILE A 20 17.25 7.87 3.81
C ILE A 20 16.75 8.16 5.24
N LEU A 21 15.44 8.19 5.44
CA LEU A 21 14.83 8.44 6.76
C LEU A 21 15.08 7.28 7.73
N ARG A 22 14.91 6.04 7.28
CA ARG A 22 15.22 4.81 8.03
C ARG A 22 16.67 4.79 8.50
N ASP A 23 17.60 5.05 7.58
CA ASP A 23 19.04 5.04 7.87
C ASP A 23 19.44 6.22 8.79
N ALA A 24 18.63 7.28 8.86
CA ALA A 24 18.71 8.37 9.83
C ALA A 24 17.98 8.09 11.17
N GLY A 25 17.44 6.89 11.37
CA GLY A 25 16.82 6.45 12.64
C GLY A 25 15.33 6.71 12.80
N TYR A 26 14.62 7.09 11.73
CA TYR A 26 13.16 7.13 11.72
C TYR A 26 12.60 5.72 11.55
N SER A 27 11.50 5.37 12.22
CA SER A 27 10.70 4.23 11.76
C SER A 27 9.95 4.62 10.48
N THR A 28 9.62 3.65 9.63
CA THR A 28 9.10 3.93 8.28
C THR A 28 7.89 3.09 7.87
N CYS A 29 6.86 3.74 7.34
CA CYS A 29 5.63 3.10 6.90
C CYS A 29 5.08 3.71 5.59
N ILE A 30 4.52 2.85 4.75
CA ILE A 30 3.67 3.23 3.60
C ILE A 30 2.29 2.57 3.69
N SER A 31 1.23 3.37 3.50
CA SER A 31 -0.14 2.85 3.41
C SER A 31 -0.86 3.40 2.18
N GLY A 32 -1.66 2.57 1.52
CA GLY A 32 -2.42 2.95 0.32
C GLY A 32 -2.04 2.13 -0.91
N LYS A 33 -1.38 2.75 -1.89
CA LYS A 33 -1.12 2.20 -3.23
C LYS A 33 0.37 1.95 -3.48
N TRP A 34 0.73 0.80 -4.05
CA TRP A 34 2.04 0.59 -4.69
C TRP A 34 1.88 -0.18 -5.99
N GLN A 35 2.32 0.37 -7.12
CA GLN A 35 2.26 -0.31 -8.42
C GLN A 35 3.56 -0.14 -9.22
N ILE A 36 4.68 -0.03 -8.50
CA ILE A 36 6.00 0.25 -9.09
C ILE A 36 6.84 -1.03 -9.19
N ASN A 37 6.68 -1.98 -8.26
CA ASN A 37 7.32 -3.30 -8.25
C ASN A 37 6.24 -4.38 -8.22
N ASP A 38 6.47 -5.52 -8.87
CA ASP A 38 5.59 -6.68 -8.84
C ASP A 38 5.80 -7.46 -7.54
N LEU A 39 4.96 -7.23 -6.53
CA LEU A 39 5.08 -7.90 -5.23
C LEU A 39 4.71 -9.41 -5.26
N PHE A 40 4.31 -9.95 -6.42
CA PHE A 40 4.07 -11.39 -6.63
C PHE A 40 5.25 -12.11 -7.29
N ASP A 41 6.20 -11.37 -7.86
CA ASP A 41 7.47 -11.91 -8.34
C ASP A 41 8.37 -12.24 -7.13
N PRO A 42 8.83 -13.50 -6.96
CA PRO A 42 9.73 -13.87 -5.88
C PRO A 42 11.01 -13.02 -5.77
N ALA A 43 11.48 -12.44 -6.89
CA ALA A 43 12.63 -11.54 -6.90
C ALA A 43 12.32 -10.12 -6.38
N GLN A 44 11.04 -9.73 -6.30
CA GLN A 44 10.60 -8.37 -5.94
C GLN A 44 9.64 -8.32 -4.75
N LYS A 45 9.24 -9.47 -4.18
CA LYS A 45 8.30 -9.56 -3.03
C LYS A 45 8.70 -8.71 -1.82
N ASP A 46 10.00 -8.48 -1.61
CA ASP A 46 10.54 -7.70 -0.48
C ASP A 46 10.84 -6.23 -0.85
N ALA A 47 10.58 -5.81 -2.10
CA ALA A 47 10.99 -4.50 -2.62
C ALA A 47 10.57 -3.30 -1.75
N ILE A 48 9.41 -3.38 -1.08
CA ILE A 48 8.93 -2.34 -0.16
C ILE A 48 9.93 -2.09 0.99
N ARG A 49 10.52 -3.17 1.54
CA ARG A 49 11.52 -3.11 2.61
C ARG A 49 12.89 -2.68 2.11
N GLU A 50 13.27 -3.11 0.90
CA GLU A 50 14.52 -2.71 0.25
C GLU A 50 14.54 -1.20 -0.11
N HIS A 51 13.37 -0.65 -0.45
CA HIS A 51 13.13 0.80 -0.58
C HIS A 51 13.04 1.52 0.76
N GLY A 52 13.14 0.80 1.89
CA GLY A 52 13.24 1.38 3.21
C GLY A 52 11.90 1.74 3.86
N PHE A 53 10.80 1.07 3.51
CA PHE A 53 9.58 1.05 4.32
C PHE A 53 9.54 -0.25 5.14
N GLU A 54 9.74 -0.16 6.45
CA GLU A 54 9.78 -1.33 7.35
C GLU A 54 8.41 -1.98 7.54
N GLU A 55 7.36 -1.14 7.56
CA GLU A 55 5.96 -1.53 7.69
C GLU A 55 5.13 -1.04 6.48
N TYR A 56 4.11 -1.82 6.10
CA TYR A 56 3.24 -1.42 5.00
C TYR A 56 1.87 -2.11 4.97
N CYS A 57 0.87 -1.39 4.45
CA CYS A 57 -0.46 -1.90 4.11
C CYS A 57 -0.87 -1.36 2.73
N LEU A 58 -0.87 -2.21 1.70
CA LEU A 58 -0.86 -1.78 0.30
C LEU A 58 -1.89 -2.51 -0.55
N PHE A 59 -2.52 -1.78 -1.47
CA PHE A 59 -3.10 -2.28 -2.71
C PHE A 59 -2.00 -2.36 -3.79
N PRO A 60 -1.53 -3.56 -4.17
CA PRO A 60 -0.51 -3.76 -5.21
C PRO A 60 -1.04 -3.69 -6.66
N GLU A 61 -2.37 -3.60 -6.85
CA GLU A 61 -3.09 -4.41 -7.85
C GLU A 61 -2.88 -5.91 -7.60
N GLY A 62 -3.96 -6.67 -7.35
CA GLY A 62 -3.85 -8.11 -7.11
C GLY A 62 -3.23 -8.86 -8.30
N LYS A 63 -2.77 -10.10 -8.11
CA LYS A 63 -2.20 -10.90 -9.20
C LYS A 63 -3.19 -11.03 -10.37
N LYS A 64 -2.71 -10.94 -11.62
CA LYS A 64 -3.55 -11.16 -12.82
C LYS A 64 -4.31 -12.48 -12.71
N GLY A 65 -5.62 -12.46 -12.97
CA GLY A 65 -6.52 -13.60 -12.81
C GLY A 65 -7.16 -13.73 -11.43
N HIS A 66 -6.71 -13.01 -10.40
CA HIS A 66 -7.39 -12.96 -9.10
C HIS A 66 -8.70 -12.14 -9.22
N PRO A 67 -9.83 -12.56 -8.63
CA PRO A 67 -11.10 -11.82 -8.70
C PRO A 67 -10.98 -10.36 -8.24
N ALA A 68 -10.23 -10.13 -7.17
CA ALA A 68 -9.94 -8.80 -6.63
C ALA A 68 -8.78 -8.04 -7.31
N HIS A 69 -8.27 -8.50 -8.47
CA HIS A 69 -7.11 -7.91 -9.18
C HIS A 69 -7.14 -6.37 -9.22
N LYS A 70 -8.27 -5.76 -9.57
CA LYS A 70 -8.43 -4.29 -9.63
C LYS A 70 -9.25 -3.68 -8.49
N GLN A 71 -9.73 -4.49 -7.55
CA GLN A 71 -10.59 -4.06 -6.44
C GLN A 71 -9.75 -3.35 -5.37
N ARG A 72 -10.02 -2.06 -5.21
CA ARG A 72 -9.33 -1.16 -4.27
C ARG A 72 -10.27 -0.49 -3.26
N TYR A 73 -11.59 -0.59 -3.48
CA TYR A 73 -12.61 0.03 -2.65
C TYR A 73 -13.35 -1.02 -1.83
N TRP A 74 -14.41 -1.63 -2.36
CA TRP A 74 -15.02 -2.80 -1.72
C TRP A 74 -14.23 -4.08 -2.03
N ASP A 75 -14.19 -4.99 -1.06
CA ASP A 75 -13.47 -6.27 -1.07
C ASP A 75 -12.01 -6.16 -1.59
N PRO A 76 -11.22 -5.18 -1.11
CA PRO A 76 -9.96 -4.79 -1.74
C PRO A 76 -8.87 -5.86 -1.64
N TYR A 77 -8.05 -6.01 -2.68
CA TYR A 77 -6.86 -6.86 -2.59
C TYR A 77 -5.75 -6.14 -1.80
N VAL A 78 -5.50 -6.54 -0.55
CA VAL A 78 -4.55 -5.87 0.34
C VAL A 78 -3.42 -6.83 0.75
N ILE A 79 -2.17 -6.36 0.64
CA ILE A 79 -1.00 -6.97 1.27
C ILE A 79 -0.57 -6.09 2.44
N GLN A 80 -0.53 -6.67 3.64
CA GLN A 80 0.04 -6.05 4.84
C GLN A 80 1.30 -6.82 5.25
N ASN A 81 2.45 -6.14 5.31
CA ASN A 81 3.73 -6.71 5.76
C ASN A 81 4.09 -8.07 5.12
N GLY A 82 3.78 -8.24 3.83
CA GLY A 82 4.04 -9.44 3.03
C GLY A 82 2.95 -10.52 3.08
N LYS A 83 1.84 -10.28 3.78
CA LYS A 83 0.70 -11.21 3.90
C LYS A 83 -0.55 -10.61 3.26
N GLN A 84 -1.29 -11.40 2.49
CA GLN A 84 -2.61 -11.01 2.00
C GLN A 84 -3.60 -10.94 3.19
N LEU A 85 -4.41 -9.89 3.26
CA LEU A 85 -5.49 -9.77 4.24
C LEU A 85 -6.81 -10.36 3.74
N GLU A 86 -7.64 -10.82 4.67
CA GLU A 86 -9.06 -11.07 4.42
C GLU A 86 -9.84 -9.75 4.53
N THR A 87 -10.52 -9.38 3.45
CA THR A 87 -11.06 -8.02 3.25
C THR A 87 -12.53 -7.99 2.82
N LYS A 88 -13.20 -9.14 2.78
CA LYS A 88 -14.63 -9.22 2.45
C LYS A 88 -15.47 -8.30 3.35
N GLY A 89 -16.35 -7.51 2.73
CA GLY A 89 -17.22 -6.52 3.37
C GLY A 89 -16.52 -5.25 3.84
N LYS A 90 -15.22 -5.06 3.56
CA LYS A 90 -14.44 -3.89 4.01
C LYS A 90 -14.25 -2.86 2.90
N PHE A 91 -14.06 -1.60 3.30
CA PHE A 91 -13.74 -0.49 2.41
C PHE A 91 -12.24 -0.15 2.50
N GLY A 92 -11.54 -0.21 1.38
CA GLY A 92 -10.08 -0.04 1.29
C GLY A 92 -9.55 1.26 1.86
N PRO A 93 -10.13 2.44 1.55
CA PRO A 93 -9.70 3.70 2.14
C PRO A 93 -9.68 3.68 3.67
N ASP A 94 -10.64 3.01 4.30
CA ASP A 94 -10.69 2.86 5.76
C ASP A 94 -9.55 1.96 6.24
N ILE A 95 -9.36 0.77 5.64
CA ILE A 95 -8.23 -0.15 5.95
C ILE A 95 -6.88 0.58 5.90
N PHE A 96 -6.63 1.37 4.84
CA PHE A 96 -5.35 2.06 4.67
C PHE A 96 -5.18 3.23 5.64
N THR A 97 -6.25 3.95 5.93
CA THR A 97 -6.23 5.11 6.84
C THR A 97 -6.08 4.64 8.28
N ASP A 98 -6.87 3.65 8.72
CA ASP A 98 -6.81 3.06 10.06
C ASP A 98 -5.44 2.43 10.33
N TYR A 99 -4.88 1.67 9.38
CA TYR A 99 -3.53 1.12 9.50
C TYR A 99 -2.47 2.20 9.73
N LEU A 100 -2.54 3.31 8.98
CA LEU A 100 -1.58 4.40 9.11
C LEU A 100 -1.78 5.17 10.43
N ILE A 101 -3.03 5.35 10.87
CA ILE A 101 -3.36 5.94 12.18
C ILE A 101 -2.80 5.08 13.31
N ASP A 102 -2.98 3.76 13.26
CA ASP A 102 -2.49 2.84 14.30
C ASP A 102 -0.96 2.70 14.30
N TYR A 103 -0.32 2.77 13.13
CA TYR A 103 1.12 2.94 13.01
C TYR A 103 1.59 4.23 13.71
N MET A 104 0.97 5.38 13.42
CA MET A 104 1.32 6.66 14.07
C MET A 104 1.10 6.62 15.58
N LYS A 105 0.04 5.96 16.09
CA LYS A 105 -0.17 5.75 17.53
C LYS A 105 0.94 4.89 18.14
N THR A 106 1.36 3.83 17.45
CA THR A 106 2.37 2.87 17.94
C THR A 106 3.77 3.49 18.00
N HIS A 107 4.13 4.32 17.02
CA HIS A 107 5.47 4.91 16.87
C HIS A 107 5.62 6.34 17.41
N ARG A 108 4.57 6.91 18.02
CA ARG A 108 4.48 8.31 18.48
C ARG A 108 5.61 8.82 19.39
N ASP A 109 6.31 7.92 20.09
CA ASP A 109 7.37 8.28 21.04
C ASP A 109 8.78 8.38 20.37
N LYS A 110 8.84 8.21 19.04
CA LYS A 110 10.06 8.33 18.22
C LYS A 110 9.75 9.07 16.90
N PRO A 111 10.76 9.63 16.21
CA PRO A 111 10.57 10.12 14.84
C PRO A 111 10.11 8.99 13.91
N PHE A 112 9.06 9.23 13.13
CA PHE A 112 8.50 8.26 12.18
C PHE A 112 8.21 8.90 10.82
N CYS A 113 8.16 8.09 9.77
CA CYS A 113 7.72 8.47 8.44
C CYS A 113 6.43 7.71 8.10
N ALA A 114 5.33 8.44 7.94
CA ALA A 114 4.03 7.90 7.55
C ALA A 114 3.66 8.37 6.13
N TYR A 115 3.98 7.57 5.11
CA TYR A 115 3.68 7.90 3.72
C TYR A 115 2.32 7.36 3.28
N TYR A 116 1.34 8.26 3.10
CA TYR A 116 0.02 7.90 2.60
C TYR A 116 -0.05 8.03 1.07
N SER A 117 0.08 6.91 0.36
CA SER A 117 -0.09 6.83 -1.09
C SER A 117 -1.57 6.59 -1.44
N ALA A 118 -2.42 7.57 -1.14
CA ALA A 118 -3.87 7.48 -1.21
C ALA A 118 -4.39 6.83 -2.51
N ILE A 119 -5.33 5.88 -2.37
CA ILE A 119 -6.02 5.26 -3.52
C ILE A 119 -7.18 6.11 -4.06
N LEU A 120 -7.66 7.08 -3.26
CA LEU A 120 -8.68 8.04 -3.65
C LEU A 120 -8.08 9.17 -4.52
N THR A 121 -8.80 9.74 -5.47
CA THR A 121 -10.18 9.47 -5.93
C THR A 121 -10.20 8.66 -7.23
N HIS A 122 -9.20 7.80 -7.45
CA HIS A 122 -9.01 7.09 -8.72
C HIS A 122 -10.25 6.26 -9.10
N ILE A 123 -10.67 6.34 -10.36
CA ILE A 123 -11.81 5.56 -10.89
C ILE A 123 -11.72 4.05 -10.56
N PRO A 124 -12.85 3.36 -10.36
CA PRO A 124 -14.24 3.83 -10.52
C PRO A 124 -14.76 4.70 -9.36
N VAL A 125 -15.78 5.51 -9.63
CA VAL A 125 -16.62 6.10 -8.57
C VAL A 125 -17.51 5.00 -8.00
N VAL A 126 -17.60 4.90 -6.68
CA VAL A 126 -18.36 3.86 -5.96
C VAL A 126 -19.00 4.44 -4.71
N HIS A 127 -19.96 3.71 -4.12
CA HIS A 127 -20.48 4.05 -2.81
C HIS A 127 -19.36 3.96 -1.76
N THR A 128 -19.33 4.94 -0.87
CA THR A 128 -18.62 4.91 0.40
C THR A 128 -19.55 4.31 1.47
N PRO A 129 -19.03 3.88 2.64
CA PRO A 129 -19.86 3.44 3.76
C PRO A 129 -20.99 4.41 4.14
N HIS A 130 -20.81 5.73 3.94
CA HIS A 130 -21.78 6.77 4.28
C HIS A 130 -22.94 6.96 3.26
N ASN A 131 -22.84 6.38 2.06
CA ASN A 131 -23.86 6.52 1.01
C ASN A 131 -24.28 5.21 0.33
N ILE A 132 -24.02 4.05 0.95
CA ILE A 132 -24.62 2.76 0.54
C ILE A 132 -26.15 2.92 0.49
N GLY A 133 -26.77 2.45 -0.61
CA GLY A 133 -28.22 2.48 -0.79
C GLY A 133 -28.81 3.84 -1.17
N LYS A 134 -27.97 4.83 -1.51
CA LYS A 134 -28.36 6.11 -2.14
C LYS A 134 -28.01 6.06 -3.64
N GLU A 135 -28.30 7.11 -4.38
CA GLU A 135 -27.75 7.29 -5.75
C GLU A 135 -26.26 7.67 -5.69
N LEU A 136 -25.53 7.49 -6.81
CA LEU A 136 -24.10 7.83 -6.97
C LEU A 136 -23.90 9.23 -7.55
#